data_AF-A0A537ZAX8-F1
#
_entry.id   AF-A0A537ZAX8-F1
#
_cell.length_a   1.000
_cell.length_b   1.000
_cell.length_c   1.000
_cell.angle_alpha   90.00
_cell.angle_beta   90.00
_cell.angle_gamma   90.00
#
_symmetry.space_group_name_H-M   'P 1'
#
loop_
_entity.id
_entity.type
_entity.pdbx_description
1 polymer ?
#
loop_
_entity_poly.entity_id
_entity_poly.type
_entity_poly.pdbx_seq_one_letter_code
_entity_poly.pdbx_strand_id
1 'polypeptide(L)'
;MTAVDAYRALRDDVAAVDRSDRGFVVVSGPDARSYLQNIVSQDLEPVEDGQGASSLLCHPQGKLDHLFRVLRVGDDYWLDVDPGRGAALFASLSRFKIRVKCDVEDRSRDSGSGDWGMASFIGPRAIDSWGRLVEHVEPPEVVHAHIPLAGGARLVRTEWAGIPGLDVVGPREAVERVLQEALAAGVVASGVEAFEPFRIASGVPVVGVDVDDGTIPQEAFLERDSVSFTKGCFLGQELVCRIDTRGHVNRYLRGVRVAGGDVPPRGAPLAKNGKDLGGVTSAAAVPGENRVVALAMVRREVAPPDDVTVRVDGRERSATVEELPLHLEMRLDGRVAIVTGAASGIGAATAGLFVAEGATVAVFDIDQVGAEATAARLSGAMGAGVDVTDSRAVDAAVQEVVDRHNRIDVLVHAAGVDVGEAWKQRVFDATVAQGAARAAGSEIPSLGLSETLDDDAWRRVVAVNLDGTFFCCRAVLSHMVRQRSGSIILMASNAAQLGIAGMPHYVASKAGVIGLTRALAREYAPVGIRVNAIAPGGVDTPMFRRHPEPVQRGAAGHSPLGRIASPDEIARVALFLASDDASYIVGDTVNVNGGTFIA
;
A
#
# COMPACT_ATOMS: atom_id res chain seq x y z
N MET A 1 15.34 16.63 6.43
CA MET A 1 14.89 15.39 5.79
C MET A 1 14.08 14.63 6.82
N THR A 2 12.82 14.34 6.54
CA THR A 2 11.90 13.71 7.51
C THR A 2 11.88 12.18 7.32
N ALA A 3 11.40 11.44 8.32
CA ALA A 3 11.15 10.00 8.17
C ALA A 3 10.15 9.69 7.03
N VAL A 4 9.23 10.63 6.74
CA VAL A 4 8.29 10.53 5.62
C VAL A 4 9.03 10.56 4.28
N ASP A 5 9.96 11.50 4.11
CA ASP A 5 10.74 11.63 2.88
C ASP A 5 11.62 10.39 2.65
N ALA A 6 12.27 9.88 3.71
CA ALA A 6 13.07 8.67 3.66
C ALA A 6 12.23 7.42 3.34
N TYR A 7 11.05 7.28 3.96
CA TYR A 7 10.17 6.15 3.70
C TYR A 7 9.60 6.16 2.28
N ARG A 8 9.28 7.34 1.74
CA ARG A 8 8.91 7.51 0.33
C ARG A 8 10.07 7.17 -0.59
N ALA A 9 11.29 7.65 -0.31
CA ALA A 9 12.46 7.34 -1.12
C ALA A 9 12.75 5.83 -1.20
N LEU A 10 12.57 5.07 -0.09
CA LEU A 10 12.67 3.61 -0.10
C LEU A 10 11.64 2.92 -1.02
N ARG A 11 10.46 3.52 -1.22
CA ARG A 11 9.35 2.94 -2.01
C ARG A 11 9.34 3.40 -3.46
N ASP A 12 9.70 4.66 -3.71
CA ASP A 12 9.40 5.34 -4.97
C ASP A 12 10.68 5.85 -5.68
N ASP A 13 11.81 5.94 -4.95
CA ASP A 13 13.08 6.46 -5.48
C ASP A 13 14.29 5.61 -5.03
N VAL A 14 15.28 6.21 -4.35
CA VAL A 14 16.40 5.52 -3.72
C VAL A 14 16.74 6.19 -2.39
N ALA A 15 16.90 5.37 -1.35
CA ALA A 15 17.41 5.81 -0.05
C ALA A 15 18.64 5.01 0.36
N ALA A 16 19.54 5.67 1.09
CA ALA A 16 20.74 5.08 1.67
C ALA A 16 20.51 4.74 3.15
N VAL A 17 20.78 3.51 3.54
CA VAL A 17 20.67 3.00 4.92
C VAL A 17 22.07 2.57 5.37
N ASP A 18 22.59 3.18 6.43
CA ASP A 18 23.78 2.65 7.10
C ASP A 18 23.39 1.38 7.87
N ARG A 19 24.04 0.27 7.53
CA ARG A 19 23.84 -1.07 8.11
C ARG A 19 25.16 -1.63 8.62
N SER A 20 26.07 -0.76 9.04
CA SER A 20 27.36 -1.12 9.64
C SER A 20 27.24 -1.77 11.03
N ASP A 21 26.03 -1.93 11.54
CA ASP A 21 25.67 -2.68 12.73
C ASP A 21 25.59 -4.20 12.49
N ARG A 22 25.54 -4.66 11.22
CA ARG A 22 25.59 -6.07 10.85
C ARG A 22 26.89 -6.76 11.30
N GLY A 23 26.80 -8.08 11.48
CA GLY A 23 27.97 -8.91 11.74
C GLY A 23 28.59 -9.44 10.46
N PHE A 24 29.92 -9.59 10.43
CA PHE A 24 30.69 -10.09 9.29
C PHE A 24 31.65 -11.18 9.74
N VAL A 25 31.62 -12.33 9.06
CA VAL A 25 32.57 -13.43 9.28
C VAL A 25 33.19 -13.80 7.94
N VAL A 26 34.51 -13.93 7.91
CA VAL A 26 35.25 -14.38 6.72
C VAL A 26 35.75 -15.79 6.95
N VAL A 27 35.54 -16.66 5.96
CA VAL A 27 36.11 -18.01 5.92
C VAL A 27 37.07 -18.11 4.74
N SER A 28 38.34 -18.39 5.02
CA SER A 28 39.43 -18.37 4.04
C SER A 28 40.24 -19.66 4.06
N GLY A 29 41.07 -19.86 3.04
CA GLY A 29 41.99 -21.00 2.94
C GLY A 29 41.48 -22.15 2.06
N PRO A 30 42.36 -23.11 1.72
CA PRO A 30 42.13 -24.08 0.65
C PRO A 30 40.92 -24.99 0.87
N ASP A 31 40.52 -25.24 2.12
CA ASP A 31 39.37 -26.11 2.43
C ASP A 31 38.07 -25.31 2.65
N ALA A 32 38.08 -23.97 2.59
CA ALA A 32 36.95 -23.10 2.96
C ALA A 32 35.64 -23.49 2.27
N ARG A 33 35.66 -23.70 0.94
CA ARG A 33 34.50 -24.14 0.16
C ARG A 33 33.94 -25.46 0.68
N SER A 34 34.81 -26.48 0.78
CA SER A 34 34.40 -27.82 1.20
C SER A 34 33.88 -27.84 2.63
N TYR A 35 34.48 -27.04 3.50
CA TYR A 35 34.06 -26.88 4.89
C TYR A 35 32.67 -26.25 4.98
N LEU A 36 32.42 -25.11 4.31
CA LEU A 36 31.12 -24.45 4.28
C LEU A 36 30.05 -25.31 3.60
N GLN A 37 30.38 -25.93 2.47
CA GLN A 37 29.48 -26.81 1.71
C GLN A 37 28.87 -27.92 2.57
N ASN A 38 29.60 -28.42 3.57
CA ASN A 38 29.13 -29.51 4.44
C ASN A 38 28.27 -29.05 5.62
N ILE A 39 28.23 -27.75 5.94
CA ILE A 39 27.56 -27.24 7.15
C ILE A 39 26.39 -26.30 6.85
N VAL A 40 26.46 -25.53 5.76
CA VAL A 40 25.40 -24.57 5.42
C VAL A 40 24.33 -25.21 4.54
N SER A 41 23.11 -24.68 4.56
CA SER A 41 21.98 -25.27 3.85
C SER A 41 21.94 -25.00 2.34
N GLN A 42 22.70 -24.03 1.85
CA GLN A 42 22.74 -23.67 0.42
C GLN A 42 23.86 -24.42 -0.31
N ASP A 43 23.66 -24.68 -1.61
CA ASP A 43 24.69 -25.26 -2.46
C ASP A 43 25.70 -24.18 -2.88
N LEU A 44 26.91 -24.27 -2.35
CA LEU A 44 28.01 -23.36 -2.67
C LEU A 44 28.89 -23.88 -3.81
N GLU A 45 28.63 -25.10 -4.31
CA GLU A 45 29.39 -25.62 -5.44
C GLU A 45 29.24 -24.81 -6.74
N PRO A 46 28.02 -24.38 -7.12
CA PRO A 46 27.84 -23.56 -8.32
C PRO A 46 28.18 -22.08 -8.08
N VAL A 47 28.46 -21.66 -6.85
CA VAL A 47 28.76 -20.24 -6.54
C VAL A 47 30.20 -19.93 -6.95
N GLU A 48 30.35 -19.18 -8.04
CA GLU A 48 31.62 -18.71 -8.59
C GLU A 48 32.12 -17.42 -7.93
N ASP A 49 33.36 -17.02 -8.20
CA ASP A 49 33.85 -15.71 -7.75
C ASP A 49 32.96 -14.59 -8.33
N GLY A 50 32.68 -13.57 -7.53
CA GLY A 50 31.72 -12.53 -7.90
C GLY A 50 30.25 -12.92 -7.70
N GLN A 51 29.97 -14.13 -7.20
CA GLN A 51 28.61 -14.58 -6.90
C GLN A 51 28.38 -14.76 -5.39
N GLY A 52 27.12 -14.94 -5.03
CA GLY A 52 26.72 -15.20 -3.67
C GLY A 52 25.35 -15.86 -3.59
N ALA A 53 24.93 -16.17 -2.38
CA ALA A 53 23.62 -16.75 -2.10
C ALA A 53 23.18 -16.47 -0.67
N SER A 54 21.87 -16.57 -0.40
CA SER A 54 21.37 -16.69 0.97
C SER A 54 21.57 -18.12 1.48
N SER A 55 21.89 -18.27 2.76
CA SER A 55 22.05 -19.57 3.40
C SER A 55 21.70 -19.55 4.88
N LEU A 56 21.46 -20.75 5.41
CA LEU A 56 21.20 -20.98 6.82
C LEU A 56 22.33 -21.82 7.41
N LEU A 57 22.60 -21.58 8.70
CA LEU A 57 23.17 -22.58 9.58
C LEU A 57 22.05 -23.06 10.48
N CYS A 58 21.83 -24.37 10.54
CA CYS A 58 20.83 -24.96 11.41
C CYS A 58 21.51 -25.70 12.57
N HIS A 59 20.81 -25.85 13.68
CA HIS A 59 21.17 -26.82 14.70
C HIS A 59 20.99 -28.25 14.17
N PRO A 60 21.66 -29.26 14.76
CA PRO A 60 21.47 -30.67 14.39
C PRO A 60 20.00 -31.13 14.39
N GLN A 61 19.15 -30.50 15.20
CA GLN A 61 17.71 -30.77 15.27
C GLN A 61 16.91 -30.13 14.12
N GLY A 62 17.55 -29.38 13.21
CA GLY A 62 16.94 -28.72 12.05
C GLY A 62 16.22 -27.40 12.33
N LYS A 63 16.47 -26.79 13.49
CA LYS A 63 16.02 -25.43 13.82
C LYS A 63 17.08 -24.41 13.41
N LEU A 64 16.66 -23.17 13.18
CA LEU A 64 17.51 -22.07 12.73
C LEU A 64 18.56 -21.70 13.79
N ASP A 65 19.83 -21.63 13.42
CA ASP A 65 20.88 -21.01 14.26
C ASP A 65 21.18 -19.60 13.71
N HIS A 66 21.51 -19.52 12.42
CA HIS A 66 21.78 -18.26 11.71
C HIS A 66 21.16 -18.24 10.33
N LEU A 67 20.75 -17.04 9.90
CA LEU A 67 20.44 -16.68 8.51
C LEU A 67 21.51 -15.67 8.07
N PHE A 68 22.14 -15.92 6.92
CA PHE A 68 23.18 -15.04 6.40
C PHE A 68 23.24 -15.10 4.87
N ARG A 69 23.80 -14.05 4.29
CA ARG A 69 24.30 -14.09 2.91
C ARG A 69 25.74 -14.56 2.92
N VAL A 70 26.10 -15.36 1.93
CA VAL A 70 27.49 -15.75 1.62
C VAL A 70 27.88 -15.19 0.27
N LEU A 71 29.02 -14.50 0.20
CA LEU A 71 29.62 -13.98 -1.02
C LEU A 71 30.95 -14.70 -1.25
N ARG A 72 31.18 -15.22 -2.45
CA ARG A 72 32.48 -15.76 -2.82
C ARG A 72 33.36 -14.67 -3.39
N VAL A 73 34.49 -14.42 -2.74
CA VAL A 73 35.43 -13.34 -3.04
C VAL A 73 36.82 -13.92 -3.24
N GLY A 74 37.17 -14.17 -4.50
CA GLY A 74 38.32 -15.00 -4.85
C GLY A 74 38.17 -16.41 -4.26
N ASP A 75 39.09 -16.77 -3.37
CA ASP A 75 39.06 -18.04 -2.64
C ASP A 75 38.39 -17.93 -1.26
N ASP A 76 38.04 -16.72 -0.83
CA ASP A 76 37.42 -16.45 0.47
C ASP A 76 35.90 -16.41 0.38
N TYR A 77 35.23 -16.63 1.51
CA TYR A 77 33.79 -16.55 1.66
C TYR A 77 33.46 -15.50 2.72
N TRP A 78 32.74 -14.45 2.33
CA TRP A 78 32.31 -13.39 3.22
C TRP A 78 30.86 -13.65 3.62
N LEU A 79 30.61 -13.75 4.91
CA LEU A 79 29.29 -14.01 5.46
C LEU A 79 28.81 -12.79 6.23
N ASP A 80 27.62 -12.29 5.92
CA ASP A 80 26.99 -11.20 6.66
C ASP A 80 25.68 -11.65 7.35
N VAL A 81 25.56 -11.30 8.63
CA VAL A 81 24.45 -11.67 9.54
C VAL A 81 23.79 -10.44 10.14
N ASP A 82 22.62 -10.65 10.73
CA ASP A 82 21.91 -9.60 11.46
C ASP A 82 22.75 -8.98 12.60
N PRO A 83 22.41 -7.74 13.01
CA PRO A 83 23.16 -7.01 14.00
C PRO A 83 23.40 -7.79 15.30
N GLY A 84 24.65 -7.72 15.80
CA GLY A 84 25.06 -8.40 17.03
C GLY A 84 25.23 -9.93 16.92
N ARG A 85 25.10 -10.53 15.73
CA ARG A 85 25.23 -12.00 15.54
C ARG A 85 26.60 -12.46 15.04
N GLY A 86 27.51 -11.55 14.68
CA GLY A 86 28.84 -11.88 14.12
C GLY A 86 29.65 -12.84 14.99
N ALA A 87 29.85 -12.48 16.27
CA ALA A 87 30.57 -13.33 17.22
C ALA A 87 29.91 -14.69 17.46
N ALA A 88 28.57 -14.75 17.42
CA ALA A 88 27.82 -15.99 17.56
C ALA A 88 27.99 -16.89 16.32
N LEU A 89 27.94 -16.34 15.11
CA LEU A 89 28.23 -17.08 13.89
C LEU A 89 29.67 -17.58 13.88
N PHE A 90 30.64 -16.72 14.23
CA PHE A 90 32.05 -17.09 14.37
C PHE A 90 32.22 -18.28 15.32
N ALA A 91 31.57 -18.26 16.48
CA ALA A 91 31.62 -19.34 17.46
C ALA A 91 31.00 -20.64 16.90
N SER A 92 29.83 -20.55 16.25
CA SER A 92 29.16 -21.71 15.64
C SER A 92 30.03 -22.35 14.55
N LEU A 93 30.60 -21.56 13.64
CA LEU A 93 31.49 -22.06 12.59
C LEU A 93 32.77 -22.67 13.21
N SER A 94 33.44 -21.95 14.10
CA SER A 94 34.68 -22.41 14.75
C SER A 94 34.52 -23.75 15.45
N ARG A 95 33.35 -24.02 16.04
CA ARG A 95 33.04 -25.31 16.69
C ARG A 95 33.11 -26.50 15.73
N PHE A 96 32.79 -26.30 14.45
CA PHE A 96 32.79 -27.36 13.44
C PHE A 96 34.11 -27.47 12.65
N LYS A 97 35.09 -26.60 12.90
CA LYS A 97 36.41 -26.63 12.26
C LYS A 97 37.26 -27.79 12.81
N ILE A 98 37.07 -29.00 12.27
CA ILE A 98 37.79 -30.21 12.68
C ILE A 98 38.65 -30.75 11.54
N ARG A 99 39.98 -30.71 11.69
CA ARG A 99 40.96 -31.25 10.71
C ARG A 99 40.82 -30.68 9.28
N VAL A 100 40.34 -29.45 9.15
CA VAL A 100 40.24 -28.71 7.88
C VAL A 100 41.26 -27.56 7.85
N LYS A 101 41.80 -27.28 6.67
CA LYS A 101 42.73 -26.17 6.39
C LYS A 101 41.95 -24.95 5.90
N CYS A 102 41.16 -24.37 6.78
CA CYS A 102 40.52 -23.07 6.58
C CYS A 102 40.63 -22.23 7.84
N ASP A 103 40.55 -20.92 7.73
CA ASP A 103 40.47 -19.99 8.86
C ASP A 103 39.10 -19.32 8.89
N VAL A 104 38.64 -18.98 10.08
CA VAL A 104 37.36 -18.30 10.33
C VAL A 104 37.70 -17.07 11.15
N GLU A 105 37.27 -15.90 10.72
CA GLU A 105 37.60 -14.62 11.36
C GLU A 105 36.35 -13.76 11.48
N ASP A 106 36.11 -13.22 12.67
CA ASP A 106 35.07 -12.21 12.88
C ASP A 106 35.62 -10.83 12.47
N ARG A 107 35.05 -10.24 11.42
CA ARG A 107 35.40 -8.91 10.91
C ARG A 107 34.37 -7.85 11.29
N SER A 108 33.39 -8.21 12.12
CA SER A 108 32.38 -7.29 12.64
C SER A 108 33.00 -6.13 13.40
N ARG A 109 32.24 -5.03 13.51
CA ARG A 109 32.57 -3.92 14.39
C ARG A 109 32.95 -4.43 15.80
N ASP A 110 34.01 -3.86 16.37
CA ASP A 110 34.47 -4.12 17.73
C ASP A 110 34.95 -5.56 18.02
N SER A 111 35.11 -6.42 17.00
CA SER A 111 35.64 -7.79 17.18
C SER A 111 37.12 -7.83 17.55
N GLY A 112 37.86 -6.75 17.29
CA GLY A 112 39.31 -6.66 17.46
C GLY A 112 40.13 -7.24 16.31
N SER A 113 39.49 -7.89 15.32
CA SER A 113 40.14 -8.52 14.14
C SER A 113 39.70 -7.93 12.79
N GLY A 114 38.75 -6.99 12.78
CA GLY A 114 38.34 -6.23 11.60
C GLY A 114 37.49 -5.02 11.97
N ASP A 115 37.28 -4.12 11.00
CA ASP A 115 36.32 -3.02 11.10
C ASP A 115 35.57 -2.90 9.77
N TRP A 116 34.60 -3.80 9.59
CA TRP A 116 33.77 -3.82 8.38
C TRP A 116 32.42 -3.12 8.60
N GLY A 117 31.80 -2.73 7.49
CA GLY A 117 30.50 -2.08 7.47
C GLY A 117 29.67 -2.49 6.26
N MET A 118 28.44 -1.97 6.21
CA MET A 118 27.57 -2.09 5.07
C MET A 118 26.73 -0.82 4.89
N ALA A 119 26.58 -0.37 3.66
CA ALA A 119 25.59 0.64 3.29
C ALA A 119 24.66 0.04 2.24
N SER A 120 23.35 0.13 2.45
CA SER A 120 22.33 -0.33 1.52
C SER A 120 21.70 0.85 0.79
N PHE A 121 21.61 0.76 -0.53
CA PHE A 121 20.89 1.68 -1.40
C PHE A 121 19.65 0.97 -1.91
N ILE A 122 18.47 1.39 -1.45
CA ILE A 122 17.23 0.63 -1.62
C ILE A 122 16.19 1.52 -2.28
N GLY A 123 15.50 0.97 -3.28
CA GLY A 123 14.34 1.58 -3.92
C GLY A 123 14.30 1.29 -5.43
N PRO A 124 13.17 1.54 -6.11
CA PRO A 124 12.99 1.25 -7.53
C PRO A 124 14.05 1.88 -8.44
N ARG A 125 14.65 2.99 -7.99
CA ARG A 125 15.66 3.74 -8.75
C ARG A 125 17.10 3.40 -8.36
N ALA A 126 17.32 2.44 -7.45
CA ALA A 126 18.65 2.15 -6.91
C ALA A 126 19.67 1.76 -7.98
N ILE A 127 19.29 0.91 -8.94
CA ILE A 127 20.18 0.46 -10.03
C ILE A 127 20.41 1.59 -11.04
N ASP A 128 19.34 2.13 -11.61
CA ASP A 128 19.39 3.16 -12.66
C ASP A 128 20.11 4.44 -12.22
N SER A 129 20.02 4.75 -10.94
CA SER A 129 20.66 5.94 -10.38
C SER A 129 22.13 5.71 -10.05
N TRP A 130 22.56 4.46 -9.82
CA TRP A 130 23.89 4.13 -9.29
C TRP A 130 25.05 4.83 -10.00
N GLY A 131 25.06 4.81 -11.34
CA GLY A 131 26.11 5.44 -12.14
C GLY A 131 26.23 6.96 -11.98
N ARG A 132 25.24 7.61 -11.34
CA ARG A 132 25.24 9.04 -10.96
C ARG A 132 25.58 9.25 -9.48
N LEU A 133 25.54 8.21 -8.65
CA LEU A 133 25.63 8.32 -7.18
C LEU A 133 27.06 8.22 -6.64
N VAL A 134 27.89 7.32 -7.17
CA VAL A 134 29.16 6.96 -6.52
C VAL A 134 30.27 6.67 -7.55
N GLU A 135 30.13 5.60 -8.33
CA GLU A 135 31.19 5.09 -9.22
C GLU A 135 30.59 4.70 -10.57
N HIS A 136 31.29 4.95 -11.68
CA HIS A 136 30.86 4.54 -13.03
C HIS A 136 31.10 3.04 -13.29
N VAL A 137 30.66 2.22 -12.33
CA VAL A 137 30.69 0.77 -12.43
C VAL A 137 29.25 0.30 -12.59
N GLU A 138 29.03 -0.55 -13.59
CA GLU A 138 27.71 -1.12 -13.87
C GLU A 138 27.36 -2.15 -12.79
N PRO A 139 26.23 -1.99 -12.07
CA PRO A 139 25.84 -2.96 -11.05
C PRO A 139 25.57 -4.36 -11.63
N PRO A 140 25.83 -5.43 -10.87
CA PRO A 140 25.53 -6.77 -11.32
C PRO A 140 24.01 -7.00 -11.42
N GLU A 141 23.56 -7.77 -12.41
CA GLU A 141 22.12 -8.02 -12.64
C GLU A 141 21.51 -9.03 -11.66
N VAL A 142 22.28 -10.08 -11.32
CA VAL A 142 21.81 -11.22 -10.53
C VAL A 142 21.89 -10.91 -9.03
N VAL A 143 20.81 -11.17 -8.28
CA VAL A 143 20.79 -10.99 -6.81
C VAL A 143 21.92 -11.78 -6.15
N HIS A 144 22.60 -11.15 -5.20
CA HIS A 144 23.81 -11.61 -4.51
C HIS A 144 25.09 -11.67 -5.35
N ALA A 145 25.03 -11.44 -6.67
CA ALA A 145 26.25 -11.19 -7.42
C ALA A 145 26.87 -9.86 -7.01
N HIS A 146 28.20 -9.78 -7.11
CA HIS A 146 28.98 -8.65 -6.65
C HIS A 146 30.19 -8.38 -7.53
N ILE A 147 30.65 -7.14 -7.47
CA ILE A 147 31.82 -6.66 -8.19
C ILE A 147 32.73 -5.85 -7.24
N PRO A 148 34.05 -5.82 -7.49
CA PRO A 148 34.98 -5.05 -6.66
C PRO A 148 34.74 -3.54 -6.80
N LEU A 149 34.85 -2.84 -5.67
CA LEU A 149 34.97 -1.37 -5.60
C LEU A 149 36.33 -0.98 -5.01
N ALA A 150 36.66 0.31 -5.10
CA ALA A 150 37.87 0.86 -4.49
C ALA A 150 37.93 0.63 -2.97
N GLY A 151 39.14 0.42 -2.44
CA GLY A 151 39.36 0.20 -1.00
C GLY A 151 38.96 -1.19 -0.49
N GLY A 152 38.74 -2.15 -1.40
CA GLY A 152 38.45 -3.54 -1.05
C GLY A 152 37.00 -3.82 -0.68
N ALA A 153 36.08 -2.87 -0.90
CA ALA A 153 34.64 -3.10 -0.77
C ALA A 153 34.09 -3.85 -1.99
N ARG A 154 32.87 -4.38 -1.85
CA ARG A 154 32.10 -5.02 -2.91
C ARG A 154 30.77 -4.32 -3.08
N LEU A 155 30.37 -4.09 -4.33
CA LEU A 155 29.01 -3.71 -4.68
C LEU A 155 28.21 -4.98 -4.96
N VAL A 156 27.15 -5.21 -4.20
CA VAL A 156 26.36 -6.44 -4.22
C VAL A 156 24.93 -6.12 -4.64
N ARG A 157 24.38 -6.86 -5.61
CA ARG A 157 22.96 -6.75 -5.97
C ARG A 157 22.09 -7.36 -4.86
N THR A 158 21.05 -6.65 -4.43
CA THR A 158 20.10 -7.13 -3.40
C THR A 158 18.65 -6.85 -3.80
N GLU A 159 17.68 -7.48 -3.17
CA GLU A 159 16.26 -7.24 -3.44
C GLU A 159 15.44 -7.30 -2.16
N TRP A 160 14.43 -6.44 -2.08
CA TRP A 160 13.53 -6.28 -0.95
C TRP A 160 12.10 -6.44 -1.44
N ALA A 161 11.59 -7.67 -1.46
CA ALA A 161 10.23 -7.97 -1.91
C ALA A 161 9.92 -7.43 -3.32
N GLY A 162 10.82 -7.67 -4.28
CA GLY A 162 10.74 -7.13 -5.64
C GLY A 162 11.27 -5.70 -5.81
N ILE A 163 11.59 -4.99 -4.72
CA ILE A 163 12.21 -3.66 -4.77
C ILE A 163 13.73 -3.83 -4.95
N PRO A 164 14.33 -3.28 -6.02
CA PRO A 164 15.77 -3.32 -6.23
C PRO A 164 16.56 -2.67 -5.09
N GLY A 165 17.78 -3.15 -4.88
CA GLY A 165 18.78 -2.48 -4.07
C GLY A 165 20.20 -2.91 -4.42
N LEU A 166 21.14 -2.18 -3.83
CA LEU A 166 22.58 -2.41 -3.89
C LEU A 166 23.15 -2.29 -2.48
N ASP A 167 23.97 -3.26 -2.07
CA ASP A 167 24.75 -3.15 -0.83
C ASP A 167 26.21 -2.89 -1.16
N VAL A 168 26.84 -2.00 -0.41
CA VAL A 168 28.29 -1.82 -0.39
C VAL A 168 28.82 -2.45 0.88
N VAL A 169 29.59 -3.52 0.76
CA VAL A 169 30.07 -4.34 1.88
C VAL A 169 31.59 -4.43 1.90
N GLY A 170 32.20 -4.41 3.09
CA GLY A 170 33.65 -4.59 3.24
C GLY A 170 34.26 -3.66 4.30
N PRO A 171 35.54 -3.27 4.15
CA PRO A 171 36.20 -2.36 5.10
C PRO A 171 35.40 -1.06 5.31
N ARG A 172 35.18 -0.67 6.57
CA ARG A 172 34.31 0.46 6.93
C ARG A 172 34.68 1.75 6.25
N GLU A 173 35.97 2.07 6.17
CA GLU A 173 36.45 3.30 5.52
C GLU A 173 35.98 3.39 4.05
N ALA A 174 35.95 2.27 3.33
CA ALA A 174 35.48 2.23 1.95
C ALA A 174 33.95 2.38 1.86
N VAL A 175 33.22 1.72 2.77
CA VAL A 175 31.75 1.81 2.85
C VAL A 175 31.31 3.22 3.21
N GLU A 176 31.92 3.84 4.21
CA GLU A 176 31.63 5.20 4.65
C GLU A 176 31.88 6.22 3.55
N ARG A 177 33.01 6.09 2.83
CA ARG A 177 33.31 6.96 1.69
C ARG A 177 32.19 6.92 0.65
N VAL A 178 31.77 5.72 0.24
CA VAL A 178 30.70 5.53 -0.75
C VAL A 178 29.37 6.09 -0.24
N LEU A 179 29.04 5.85 1.03
CA LEU A 179 27.84 6.41 1.63
C LEU A 179 27.87 7.95 1.61
N GLN A 180 28.97 8.57 2.02
CA GLN A 180 29.11 10.03 2.01
C GLN A 180 29.03 10.62 0.60
N GLU A 181 29.63 9.97 -0.40
CA GLU A 181 29.53 10.36 -1.82
C GLU A 181 28.08 10.33 -2.31
N ALA A 182 27.35 9.25 -2.03
CA ALA A 182 25.94 9.13 -2.42
C ALA A 182 25.05 10.19 -1.73
N LEU A 183 25.29 10.46 -0.44
CA LEU A 183 24.58 11.52 0.28
C LEU A 183 24.90 12.91 -0.30
N ALA A 184 26.15 13.16 -0.68
CA ALA A 184 26.54 14.39 -1.37
C ALA A 184 25.93 14.51 -2.77
N ALA A 185 25.67 13.39 -3.45
CA ALA A 185 24.96 13.30 -4.71
C ALA A 185 23.42 13.45 -4.57
N GLY A 186 22.91 13.58 -3.34
CA GLY A 186 21.50 13.86 -3.07
C GLY A 186 20.65 12.63 -2.74
N VAL A 187 21.25 11.45 -2.53
CA VAL A 187 20.51 10.29 -2.02
C VAL A 187 19.97 10.59 -0.63
N VAL A 188 18.71 10.23 -0.41
CA VAL A 188 18.02 10.43 0.86
C VAL A 188 18.57 9.45 1.89
N ALA A 189 19.14 9.93 2.99
CA ALA A 189 19.51 9.05 4.11
C ALA A 189 18.24 8.54 4.81
N SER A 190 18.19 7.25 5.08
CA SER A 190 17.10 6.62 5.81
C SER A 190 17.57 6.11 7.16
N GLY A 191 17.01 6.67 8.23
CA GLY A 191 17.17 6.18 9.59
C GLY A 191 16.20 5.04 9.93
N VAL A 192 16.28 4.53 11.16
CA VAL A 192 15.47 3.41 11.66
C VAL A 192 13.97 3.68 11.53
N GLU A 193 13.52 4.91 11.79
CA GLU A 193 12.09 5.29 11.73
C GLU A 193 11.45 5.06 10.35
N ALA A 194 12.22 5.17 9.27
CA ALA A 194 11.77 4.92 7.91
C ALA A 194 12.09 3.49 7.46
N PHE A 195 13.29 3.01 7.78
CA PHE A 195 13.74 1.70 7.33
C PHE A 195 12.99 0.53 7.98
N GLU A 196 12.67 0.62 9.28
CA GLU A 196 12.02 -0.47 10.00
C GLU A 196 10.63 -0.84 9.47
N PRO A 197 9.68 0.10 9.27
CA PRO A 197 8.39 -0.24 8.67
C PRO A 197 8.55 -0.74 7.22
N PHE A 198 9.55 -0.27 6.48
CA PHE A 198 9.85 -0.77 5.13
C PHE A 198 10.32 -2.23 5.16
N ARG A 199 11.28 -2.57 6.05
CA ARG A 199 11.77 -3.94 6.28
C ARG A 199 10.62 -4.88 6.65
N ILE A 200 9.82 -4.48 7.64
CA ILE A 200 8.67 -5.25 8.14
C ILE A 200 7.70 -5.54 7.01
N ALA A 201 7.34 -4.52 6.23
CA ALA A 201 6.40 -4.68 5.13
C ALA A 201 7.00 -5.49 3.96
N SER A 202 8.31 -5.44 3.75
CA SER A 202 9.03 -6.31 2.82
C SER A 202 9.10 -7.77 3.29
N GLY A 203 8.65 -8.08 4.51
CA GLY A 203 8.64 -9.44 5.04
C GLY A 203 9.99 -9.99 5.46
N VAL A 204 11.01 -9.13 5.63
CA VAL A 204 12.37 -9.56 5.96
C VAL A 204 12.51 -9.72 7.48
N PRO A 205 12.67 -10.95 8.02
CA PRO A 205 12.78 -11.17 9.45
C PRO A 205 14.16 -10.77 10.00
N VAL A 206 14.21 -10.47 11.31
CA VAL A 206 15.47 -10.34 12.06
C VAL A 206 15.66 -11.55 12.98
N VAL A 207 16.81 -12.22 12.88
CA VAL A 207 17.16 -13.35 13.75
C VAL A 207 17.36 -12.88 15.20
N GLY A 208 16.74 -13.57 16.16
CA GLY A 208 16.64 -13.19 17.57
C GLY A 208 15.43 -12.30 17.90
N VAL A 209 14.74 -11.77 16.87
CA VAL A 209 13.54 -10.95 17.01
C VAL A 209 12.31 -11.66 16.45
N ASP A 210 12.31 -11.91 15.15
CA ASP A 210 11.21 -12.51 14.38
C ASP A 210 11.33 -14.03 14.27
N VAL A 211 12.56 -14.52 14.19
CA VAL A 211 12.91 -15.94 14.09
C VAL A 211 14.09 -16.25 15.00
N ASP A 212 14.20 -17.47 15.51
CA ASP A 212 15.18 -17.85 16.53
C ASP A 212 15.50 -19.36 16.52
N ASP A 213 16.23 -19.84 17.52
CA ASP A 213 16.57 -21.26 17.72
C ASP A 213 15.36 -22.16 18.07
N GLY A 214 14.20 -21.56 18.30
CA GLY A 214 12.91 -22.22 18.37
C GLY A 214 12.25 -22.42 17.01
N THR A 215 12.72 -21.73 15.99
CA THR A 215 12.08 -21.60 14.68
C THR A 215 12.61 -22.63 13.69
N ILE A 216 11.71 -23.27 12.95
CA ILE A 216 12.05 -24.11 11.80
C ILE A 216 12.04 -23.23 10.55
N PRO A 217 12.98 -23.36 9.58
CA PRO A 217 13.03 -22.50 8.40
C PRO A 217 11.69 -22.31 7.66
N GLN A 218 10.92 -23.40 7.50
CA GLN A 218 9.58 -23.38 6.89
C GLN A 218 8.51 -22.60 7.65
N GLU A 219 8.69 -22.34 8.95
CA GLU A 219 7.80 -21.44 9.69
C GLU A 219 7.94 -19.98 9.20
N ALA A 220 9.07 -19.61 8.61
CA ALA A 220 9.32 -18.26 8.11
C ALA A 220 9.62 -18.23 6.60
N PHE A 221 9.32 -19.33 5.88
CA PHE A 221 9.54 -19.47 4.43
C PHE A 221 11.00 -19.28 3.99
N LEU A 222 11.96 -19.43 4.90
CA LEU A 222 13.38 -19.19 4.64
C LEU A 222 14.00 -20.27 3.73
N GLU A 223 13.39 -21.45 3.69
CA GLU A 223 13.82 -22.58 2.87
C GLU A 223 13.78 -22.29 1.37
N ARG A 224 12.89 -21.39 0.93
CA ARG A 224 12.63 -21.12 -0.48
C ARG A 224 13.89 -20.65 -1.21
N ASP A 225 14.66 -19.79 -0.54
CA ASP A 225 15.82 -19.13 -1.13
C ASP A 225 17.14 -19.51 -0.45
N SER A 226 17.07 -20.07 0.77
CA SER A 226 18.26 -20.32 1.59
C SER A 226 18.63 -21.80 1.75
N VAL A 227 17.81 -22.73 1.23
CA VAL A 227 18.06 -24.17 1.31
C VAL A 227 18.10 -24.77 -0.09
N SER A 228 19.18 -25.48 -0.42
CA SER A 228 19.20 -26.37 -1.57
C SER A 228 18.75 -27.76 -1.15
N PHE A 229 17.68 -28.26 -1.76
CA PHE A 229 17.20 -29.63 -1.54
C PHE A 229 17.87 -30.65 -2.47
N THR A 230 18.73 -30.18 -3.39
CA THR A 230 19.45 -31.02 -4.36
C THR A 230 20.92 -31.21 -4.02
N LYS A 231 21.48 -30.44 -3.08
CA LYS A 231 22.85 -30.62 -2.60
C LYS A 231 23.01 -31.86 -1.71
N GLY A 232 24.27 -32.19 -1.42
CA GLY A 232 24.63 -33.19 -0.41
C GLY A 232 24.25 -32.80 1.02
N CYS A 233 24.72 -33.57 2.00
CA CYS A 233 24.27 -33.38 3.38
C CYS A 233 24.66 -32.02 3.99
N PHE A 234 23.77 -31.44 4.79
CA PHE A 234 24.06 -30.26 5.62
C PHE A 234 23.55 -30.42 7.05
N LEU A 235 24.00 -29.55 7.95
CA LEU A 235 23.65 -29.64 9.37
C LEU A 235 22.14 -29.43 9.58
N GLY A 236 21.47 -30.35 10.25
CA GLY A 236 20.02 -30.24 10.55
C GLY A 236 19.08 -30.58 9.39
N GLN A 237 19.59 -31.08 8.27
CA GLN A 237 18.81 -31.36 7.05
C GLN A 237 17.61 -32.30 7.26
N GLU A 238 17.71 -33.31 8.12
CA GLU A 238 16.68 -34.36 8.23
C GLU A 238 15.28 -33.79 8.53
N LEU A 239 15.18 -32.85 9.48
CA LEU A 239 13.90 -32.22 9.81
C LEU A 239 13.42 -31.30 8.68
N VAL A 240 14.33 -30.49 8.12
CA VAL A 240 14.02 -29.53 7.05
C VAL A 240 13.48 -30.27 5.82
N CYS A 241 14.16 -31.31 5.33
CA CYS A 241 13.70 -32.11 4.20
C CYS A 241 12.42 -32.90 4.49
N ARG A 242 12.23 -33.38 5.73
CA ARG A 242 11.01 -34.09 6.12
C ARG A 242 9.79 -33.18 6.05
N ILE A 243 9.93 -31.93 6.49
CA ILE A 243 8.85 -30.95 6.47
C ILE A 243 8.50 -30.56 5.03
N ASP A 244 9.51 -30.28 4.21
CA ASP A 244 9.34 -29.93 2.80
C ASP A 244 8.55 -30.98 2.01
N THR A 245 8.92 -32.27 2.17
CA THR A 245 8.35 -33.33 1.34
C THR A 245 7.00 -33.87 1.82
N ARG A 246 6.77 -33.92 3.14
CA ARG A 246 5.65 -34.69 3.72
C ARG A 246 5.07 -34.08 5.00
N GLY A 247 5.61 -32.96 5.49
CA GLY A 247 5.26 -32.42 6.78
C GLY A 247 4.40 -31.16 6.71
N HIS A 248 4.23 -30.56 7.87
CA HIS A 248 3.65 -29.25 8.05
C HIS A 248 4.26 -28.62 9.29
N VAL A 249 4.26 -27.29 9.32
CA VAL A 249 4.57 -26.51 10.53
C VAL A 249 3.29 -26.05 11.20
N ASN A 250 3.37 -25.70 12.49
CA ASN A 250 2.18 -25.34 13.30
C ASN A 250 1.84 -23.85 13.26
N ARG A 251 2.74 -23.03 12.73
CA ARG A 251 2.67 -21.58 12.69
C ARG A 251 3.51 -21.06 11.52
N TYR A 252 3.19 -19.86 11.07
CA TYR A 252 3.87 -19.15 10.00
C TYR A 252 4.16 -17.71 10.44
N LEU A 253 5.30 -17.18 10.02
CA LEU A 253 5.57 -15.75 10.05
C LEU A 253 4.68 -15.06 9.01
N ARG A 254 3.90 -14.08 9.45
CA ARG A 254 2.91 -13.35 8.63
C ARG A 254 3.04 -11.85 8.81
N GLY A 255 2.59 -11.12 7.80
CA GLY A 255 2.39 -9.68 7.89
C GLY A 255 1.09 -9.37 8.63
N VAL A 256 1.09 -8.27 9.37
CA VAL A 256 -0.08 -7.79 10.11
C VAL A 256 -0.22 -6.29 9.88
N ARG A 257 -1.36 -5.85 9.37
CA ARG A 257 -1.73 -4.43 9.32
C ARG A 257 -2.59 -4.10 10.52
N VAL A 258 -2.18 -3.13 11.32
CA VAL A 258 -2.90 -2.69 12.51
C VAL A 258 -3.48 -1.29 12.26
N ALA A 259 -4.77 -1.12 12.56
CA ALA A 259 -5.43 0.16 12.40
C ALA A 259 -4.99 1.16 13.49
N GLY A 260 -4.70 2.40 13.08
CA GLY A 260 -4.21 3.47 13.95
C GLY A 260 -2.68 3.52 14.05
N GLY A 261 -2.17 4.50 14.81
CA GLY A 261 -0.73 4.75 14.98
C GLY A 261 -0.07 4.11 16.19
N ASP A 262 -0.82 3.46 17.09
CA ASP A 262 -0.26 2.85 18.30
C ASP A 262 0.50 1.56 17.93
N VAL A 263 1.82 1.54 18.13
CA VAL A 263 2.66 0.39 17.79
C VAL A 263 2.50 -0.73 18.84
N PRO A 264 2.04 -1.94 18.46
CA PRO A 264 1.97 -3.07 19.38
C PRO A 264 3.37 -3.47 19.85
N PRO A 265 3.56 -3.73 21.16
CA PRO A 265 4.85 -4.22 21.65
C PRO A 265 5.12 -5.65 21.16
N ARG A 266 6.40 -6.04 21.14
CA ARG A 266 6.79 -7.45 20.90
C ARG A 266 6.10 -8.36 21.93
N GLY A 267 5.56 -9.47 21.44
CA GLY A 267 4.75 -10.41 22.21
C GLY A 267 3.29 -10.02 22.36
N ALA A 268 2.84 -8.89 21.80
CA ALA A 268 1.43 -8.52 21.79
C ALA A 268 0.59 -9.64 21.16
N PRO A 269 -0.39 -10.21 21.87
CA PRO A 269 -1.16 -11.35 21.38
C PRO A 269 -2.08 -10.93 20.25
N LEU A 270 -2.16 -11.77 19.23
CA LEU A 270 -3.19 -11.74 18.20
C LEU A 270 -4.32 -12.68 18.62
N ALA A 271 -5.57 -12.21 18.53
CA ALA A 271 -6.72 -13.01 18.88
C ALA A 271 -7.89 -12.84 17.92
N LYS A 272 -8.69 -13.90 17.77
CA LYS A 272 -9.98 -13.87 17.07
C LYS A 272 -10.98 -14.69 17.86
N ASN A 273 -12.15 -14.13 18.13
CA ASN A 273 -13.20 -14.77 18.94
C ASN A 273 -12.69 -15.29 20.29
N GLY A 274 -11.78 -14.56 20.94
CA GLY A 274 -11.16 -14.93 22.21
C GLY A 274 -10.09 -16.04 22.14
N LYS A 275 -9.78 -16.57 20.94
CA LYS A 275 -8.70 -17.55 20.74
C LYS A 275 -7.38 -16.85 20.45
N ASP A 276 -6.33 -17.24 21.16
CA ASP A 276 -4.94 -16.80 20.89
C ASP A 276 -4.40 -17.46 19.61
N LEU A 277 -3.99 -16.63 18.67
CA LEU A 277 -3.50 -17.00 17.35
C LEU A 277 -1.99 -16.85 17.21
N GLY A 278 -1.29 -16.35 18.22
CA GLY A 278 0.13 -16.03 18.12
C GLY A 278 0.45 -14.61 18.60
N GLY A 279 1.63 -14.11 18.26
CA GLY A 279 2.11 -12.84 18.79
C GLY A 279 2.93 -12.02 17.80
N VAL A 280 2.84 -10.70 17.94
CA VAL A 280 3.67 -9.73 17.23
C VAL A 280 5.14 -9.96 17.56
N THR A 281 6.00 -9.99 16.56
CA THR A 281 7.45 -10.11 16.72
C THR A 281 8.17 -8.79 16.48
N SER A 282 7.80 -8.09 15.41
CA SER A 282 8.28 -6.75 15.07
C SER A 282 7.10 -5.87 14.69
N ALA A 283 7.16 -4.58 15.00
CA ALA A 283 6.14 -3.62 14.61
C ALA A 283 6.69 -2.21 14.51
N ALA A 284 6.20 -1.43 13.54
CA ALA A 284 6.54 -0.03 13.38
C ALA A 284 5.38 0.77 12.79
N ALA A 285 5.26 2.03 13.22
CA ALA A 285 4.36 2.99 12.60
C ALA A 285 4.89 3.37 11.22
N VAL A 286 3.98 3.55 10.27
CA VAL A 286 4.34 3.95 8.91
C VAL A 286 4.42 5.48 8.83
N PRO A 287 5.59 6.08 8.49
CA PRO A 287 5.74 7.53 8.45
C PRO A 287 4.74 8.19 7.51
N GLY A 288 4.02 9.19 8.02
CA GLY A 288 3.02 9.95 7.25
C GLY A 288 1.66 9.28 7.12
N GLU A 289 1.47 8.11 7.74
CA GLU A 289 0.23 7.34 7.67
C GLU A 289 -0.30 6.99 9.06
N ASN A 290 -1.63 6.91 9.23
CA ASN A 290 -2.25 6.48 10.49
C ASN A 290 -2.42 4.95 10.53
N ARG A 291 -1.33 4.23 10.27
CA ARG A 291 -1.29 2.76 10.27
C ARG A 291 0.03 2.24 10.83
N VAL A 292 0.00 1.01 11.29
CA VAL A 292 1.17 0.25 11.74
C VAL A 292 1.28 -1.02 10.91
N VAL A 293 2.53 -1.36 10.56
CA VAL A 293 2.87 -2.65 9.97
C VAL A 293 3.62 -3.49 11.01
N ALA A 294 3.36 -4.79 11.01
CA ALA A 294 3.99 -5.72 11.93
C ALA A 294 4.27 -7.06 11.27
N LEU A 295 5.28 -7.75 11.79
CA LEU A 295 5.46 -9.20 11.63
C LEU A 295 4.91 -9.89 12.87
N ALA A 296 4.30 -11.06 12.67
CA ALA A 296 3.83 -11.89 13.75
C ALA A 296 4.02 -13.37 13.43
N MET A 297 4.33 -14.16 14.44
CA MET A 297 4.30 -15.61 14.33
C MET A 297 2.87 -16.09 14.64
N VAL A 298 2.16 -16.56 13.61
CA VAL A 298 0.72 -16.83 13.63
C VAL A 298 0.44 -18.31 13.43
N ARG A 299 -0.50 -18.90 14.17
CA ARG A 299 -0.90 -20.31 14.02
C ARG A 299 -1.36 -20.60 12.59
N ARG A 300 -1.00 -21.78 12.08
CA ARG A 300 -1.27 -22.24 10.70
C ARG A 300 -2.75 -22.24 10.27
N GLU A 301 -3.64 -22.23 11.24
CA GLU A 301 -5.10 -22.26 11.05
C GLU A 301 -5.67 -20.90 10.61
N VAL A 302 -4.88 -19.82 10.75
CA VAL A 302 -5.22 -18.51 10.21
C VAL A 302 -4.86 -18.50 8.72
N ALA A 303 -5.87 -18.34 7.87
CA ALA A 303 -5.73 -18.30 6.42
C ALA A 303 -5.76 -16.83 5.95
N PRO A 304 -4.64 -16.24 5.54
CA PRO A 304 -4.62 -14.84 5.13
C PRO A 304 -5.37 -14.61 3.79
N PRO A 305 -6.03 -13.46 3.59
CA PRO A 305 -6.22 -12.41 4.58
C PRO A 305 -7.22 -12.84 5.67
N ASP A 306 -6.93 -12.52 6.92
CA ASP A 306 -7.85 -12.77 8.03
C ASP A 306 -7.92 -11.62 9.04
N ASP A 307 -9.14 -11.23 9.41
CA ASP A 307 -9.38 -10.17 10.38
C ASP A 307 -9.24 -10.70 11.80
N VAL A 308 -8.44 -9.99 12.59
CA VAL A 308 -8.06 -10.33 13.96
C VAL A 308 -8.07 -9.09 14.85
N THR A 309 -7.79 -9.30 16.12
CA THR A 309 -7.46 -8.24 17.06
C THR A 309 -6.03 -8.37 17.54
N VAL A 310 -5.36 -7.25 17.79
CA VAL A 310 -4.07 -7.20 18.46
C VAL A 310 -4.21 -6.38 19.75
N ARG A 311 -3.56 -6.81 20.82
CA ARG A 311 -3.62 -6.10 22.10
C ARG A 311 -2.51 -5.07 22.23
N VAL A 312 -2.88 -3.80 22.34
CA VAL A 312 -1.98 -2.65 22.52
C VAL A 312 -2.38 -1.92 23.79
N ASP A 313 -1.47 -1.81 24.76
CA ASP A 313 -1.72 -1.17 26.06
C ASP A 313 -3.02 -1.63 26.76
N GLY A 314 -3.28 -2.94 26.70
CA GLY A 314 -4.47 -3.56 27.30
C GLY A 314 -5.77 -3.34 26.51
N ARG A 315 -5.73 -2.66 25.36
CA ARG A 315 -6.87 -2.44 24.47
C ARG A 315 -6.78 -3.32 23.24
N GLU A 316 -7.91 -3.84 22.77
CA GLU A 316 -7.97 -4.56 21.50
C GLU A 316 -8.08 -3.57 20.34
N ARG A 317 -7.23 -3.76 19.34
CA ARG A 317 -7.20 -2.99 18.09
C ARG A 317 -7.52 -3.93 16.95
N SER A 318 -8.29 -3.45 15.98
CA SER A 318 -8.54 -4.19 14.74
C SER A 318 -7.24 -4.29 13.94
N ALA A 319 -6.97 -5.48 13.43
CA ALA A 319 -5.85 -5.78 12.58
C ALA A 319 -6.22 -6.84 11.54
N THR A 320 -5.45 -6.92 10.46
CA THR A 320 -5.62 -7.93 9.41
C THR A 320 -4.30 -8.66 9.24
N VAL A 321 -4.33 -10.00 9.35
CA VAL A 321 -3.21 -10.88 9.00
C VAL A 321 -3.19 -11.08 7.50
N GLU A 322 -2.02 -10.97 6.88
CA GLU A 322 -1.83 -11.04 5.43
C GLU A 322 -0.63 -11.93 5.05
N GLU A 323 -0.59 -12.34 3.78
CA GLU A 323 0.62 -12.92 3.19
C GLU A 323 1.72 -11.85 3.12
N LEU A 324 2.97 -12.30 3.15
CA LEU A 324 4.14 -11.44 2.94
C LEU A 324 4.56 -11.50 1.46
N PRO A 325 5.10 -10.40 0.90
CA PRO A 325 5.25 -9.07 1.51
C PRO A 325 3.89 -8.38 1.72
N LEU A 326 3.80 -7.47 2.70
CA LEU A 326 2.63 -6.61 2.82
C LEU A 326 2.59 -5.71 1.58
N HIS A 327 1.53 -5.77 0.76
CA HIS A 327 1.44 -4.93 -0.43
C HIS A 327 1.65 -3.45 -0.06
N LEU A 328 2.79 -2.92 -0.48
CA LEU A 328 3.27 -1.54 -0.30
C LEU A 328 3.00 -0.67 -1.54
N GLU A 329 2.36 -1.18 -2.58
CA GLU A 329 2.12 -0.41 -3.81
C GLU A 329 1.02 0.64 -3.61
N MET A 330 1.36 1.90 -3.90
CA MET A 330 0.41 3.00 -4.03
C MET A 330 -0.35 2.83 -5.35
N ARG A 331 -1.67 2.65 -5.29
CA ARG A 331 -2.45 2.26 -6.48
C ARG A 331 -2.56 3.34 -7.56
N LEU A 332 -2.25 4.58 -7.21
CA LEU A 332 -2.32 5.74 -8.10
C LEU A 332 -0.99 6.47 -8.18
N ASP A 333 0.12 5.78 -7.93
CA ASP A 333 1.45 6.40 -7.97
C ASP A 333 1.73 7.10 -9.31
N GLY A 334 2.22 8.34 -9.21
CA GLY A 334 2.51 9.20 -10.35
C GLY A 334 1.29 9.59 -11.22
N ARG A 335 0.06 9.27 -10.81
CA ARG A 335 -1.17 9.63 -11.53
C ARG A 335 -1.63 11.05 -11.17
N VAL A 336 -2.25 11.74 -12.13
CA VAL A 336 -2.88 13.04 -11.90
C VAL A 336 -4.39 12.88 -11.93
N ALA A 337 -5.05 13.26 -10.84
CA ALA A 337 -6.48 13.13 -10.67
C ALA A 337 -7.17 14.48 -10.46
N ILE A 338 -8.33 14.67 -11.07
CA ILE A 338 -9.24 15.79 -10.79
C ILE A 338 -10.41 15.25 -9.98
N VAL A 339 -10.70 15.86 -8.84
CA VAL A 339 -11.87 15.52 -8.00
C VAL A 339 -12.71 16.78 -7.81
N THR A 340 -13.94 16.78 -8.34
CA THR A 340 -14.89 17.89 -8.18
C THR A 340 -15.81 17.66 -6.97
N GLY A 341 -16.33 18.72 -6.35
CA GLY A 341 -17.12 18.61 -5.12
C GLY A 341 -16.26 18.22 -3.92
N ALA A 342 -14.97 18.56 -3.99
CA ALA A 342 -13.94 18.04 -3.09
C ALA A 342 -13.65 18.95 -1.88
N ALA A 343 -14.44 20.00 -1.66
CA ALA A 343 -14.38 20.75 -0.40
C ALA A 343 -14.97 19.95 0.78
N SER A 344 -15.84 18.95 0.53
CA SER A 344 -16.48 18.16 1.59
C SER A 344 -16.92 16.76 1.16
N GLY A 345 -17.45 15.99 2.12
CA GLY A 345 -18.17 14.73 1.86
C GLY A 345 -17.36 13.70 1.06
N ILE A 346 -18.00 13.08 0.06
CA ILE A 346 -17.41 12.03 -0.78
C ILE A 346 -16.19 12.55 -1.56
N GLY A 347 -16.28 13.77 -2.11
CA GLY A 347 -15.18 14.36 -2.88
C GLY A 347 -13.93 14.59 -2.03
N ALA A 348 -14.08 15.16 -0.83
CA ALA A 348 -12.95 15.38 0.08
C ALA A 348 -12.31 14.05 0.54
N ALA A 349 -13.11 13.05 0.87
CA ALA A 349 -12.62 11.72 1.24
C ALA A 349 -11.88 11.04 0.08
N THR A 350 -12.38 11.19 -1.16
CA THR A 350 -11.74 10.65 -2.36
C THR A 350 -10.41 11.34 -2.64
N ALA A 351 -10.35 12.68 -2.56
CA ALA A 351 -9.12 13.43 -2.75
C ALA A 351 -8.04 13.03 -1.71
N GLY A 352 -8.43 12.89 -0.43
CA GLY A 352 -7.51 12.45 0.61
C GLY A 352 -6.98 11.04 0.39
N LEU A 353 -7.85 10.10 0.03
CA LEU A 353 -7.44 8.72 -0.26
C LEU A 353 -6.54 8.63 -1.50
N PHE A 354 -6.84 9.40 -2.56
CA PHE A 354 -6.04 9.36 -3.78
C PHE A 354 -4.62 9.89 -3.56
N VAL A 355 -4.46 10.96 -2.77
CA VAL A 355 -3.13 11.46 -2.38
C VAL A 355 -2.39 10.46 -1.50
N ALA A 356 -3.09 9.77 -0.59
CA ALA A 356 -2.48 8.70 0.21
C ALA A 356 -2.02 7.49 -0.64
N GLU A 357 -2.61 7.33 -1.82
CA GLU A 357 -2.29 6.29 -2.82
C GLU A 357 -1.41 6.82 -3.96
N GLY A 358 -0.69 7.93 -3.73
CA GLY A 358 0.38 8.42 -4.63
C GLY A 358 -0.07 9.37 -5.74
N ALA A 359 -1.35 9.71 -5.83
CA ALA A 359 -1.83 10.64 -6.86
C ALA A 359 -1.52 12.10 -6.53
N THR A 360 -1.23 12.89 -7.56
CA THR A 360 -1.37 14.35 -7.51
C THR A 360 -2.82 14.72 -7.76
N VAL A 361 -3.45 15.49 -6.87
CA VAL A 361 -4.89 15.76 -6.94
C VAL A 361 -5.21 17.24 -7.11
N ALA A 362 -6.03 17.57 -8.11
CA ALA A 362 -6.71 18.85 -8.23
C ALA A 362 -8.10 18.78 -7.57
N VAL A 363 -8.28 19.58 -6.52
CA VAL A 363 -9.48 19.70 -5.70
C VAL A 363 -10.31 20.85 -6.25
N PHE A 364 -11.40 20.53 -6.94
CA PHE A 364 -12.32 21.52 -7.49
C PHE A 364 -13.61 21.57 -6.69
N ASP A 365 -14.04 22.77 -6.31
CA ASP A 365 -15.34 22.99 -5.66
C ASP A 365 -15.83 24.40 -5.93
N ILE A 366 -17.13 24.65 -5.86
CA ILE A 366 -17.66 26.03 -5.93
C ILE A 366 -17.27 26.83 -4.69
N ASP A 367 -17.08 26.16 -3.55
CA ASP A 367 -16.48 26.75 -2.36
C ASP A 367 -14.96 26.79 -2.49
N GLN A 368 -14.45 27.90 -3.04
CA GLN A 368 -13.01 28.11 -3.22
C GLN A 368 -12.24 27.96 -1.91
N VAL A 369 -12.74 28.53 -0.81
CA VAL A 369 -12.04 28.48 0.49
C VAL A 369 -11.99 27.05 1.00
N GLY A 370 -13.08 26.30 0.87
CA GLY A 370 -13.13 24.88 1.22
C GLY A 370 -12.20 24.03 0.34
N ALA A 371 -12.13 24.29 -0.96
CA ALA A 371 -11.25 23.60 -1.89
C ALA A 371 -9.76 23.84 -1.55
N GLU A 372 -9.38 25.10 -1.32
CA GLU A 372 -8.03 25.48 -0.90
C GLU A 372 -7.68 24.87 0.46
N ALA A 373 -8.60 24.89 1.43
CA ALA A 373 -8.39 24.29 2.74
C ALA A 373 -8.25 22.76 2.69
N THR A 374 -8.93 22.09 1.76
CA THR A 374 -8.72 20.65 1.51
C THR A 374 -7.38 20.41 0.85
N ALA A 375 -7.04 21.14 -0.21
CA ALA A 375 -5.75 21.01 -0.88
C ALA A 375 -4.56 21.29 0.06
N ALA A 376 -4.65 22.29 0.94
CA ALA A 376 -3.60 22.61 1.91
C ALA A 376 -3.29 21.47 2.90
N ARG A 377 -4.24 20.55 3.13
CA ARG A 377 -4.05 19.36 3.97
C ARG A 377 -3.47 18.17 3.21
N LEU A 378 -3.33 18.28 1.89
CA LEU A 378 -2.97 17.18 1.01
C LEU A 378 -1.67 17.50 0.27
N SER A 379 -0.67 16.63 0.44
CA SER A 379 0.66 16.81 -0.17
C SER A 379 0.57 16.91 -1.69
N GLY A 380 1.05 18.01 -2.26
CA GLY A 380 1.10 18.21 -3.71
C GLY A 380 -0.25 18.50 -4.39
N ALA A 381 -1.32 18.67 -3.62
CA ALA A 381 -2.63 18.99 -4.17
C ALA A 381 -2.78 20.47 -4.52
N MET A 382 -3.63 20.78 -5.51
CA MET A 382 -4.06 22.15 -5.80
C MET A 382 -5.55 22.31 -5.55
N GLY A 383 -5.96 23.43 -4.97
CA GLY A 383 -7.37 23.77 -4.75
C GLY A 383 -7.80 24.91 -5.66
N ALA A 384 -8.99 24.80 -6.26
CA ALA A 384 -9.56 25.86 -7.09
C ALA A 384 -11.07 25.97 -6.94
N GLY A 385 -11.55 27.23 -6.96
CA GLY A 385 -12.96 27.57 -7.07
C GLY A 385 -13.49 27.29 -8.48
N VAL A 386 -14.34 26.29 -8.66
CA VAL A 386 -14.89 25.90 -9.97
C VAL A 386 -16.39 25.65 -9.86
N ASP A 387 -17.19 26.49 -10.51
CA ASP A 387 -18.61 26.21 -10.74
C ASP A 387 -18.75 25.30 -11.96
N VAL A 388 -19.13 24.05 -11.71
CA VAL A 388 -19.28 23.03 -12.75
C VAL A 388 -20.40 23.35 -13.76
N THR A 389 -21.29 24.29 -13.45
CA THR A 389 -22.32 24.75 -14.40
C THR A 389 -21.80 25.74 -15.44
N ASP A 390 -20.62 26.33 -15.22
CA ASP A 390 -19.94 27.18 -16.19
C ASP A 390 -18.87 26.37 -16.94
N SER A 391 -19.22 25.94 -18.15
CA SER A 391 -18.29 25.18 -18.99
C SER A 391 -16.96 25.90 -19.27
N ARG A 392 -16.94 27.24 -19.30
CA ARG A 392 -15.68 27.99 -19.53
C ARG A 392 -14.78 27.96 -18.30
N ALA A 393 -15.37 28.06 -17.12
CA ALA A 393 -14.63 27.91 -15.86
C ALA A 393 -14.05 26.50 -15.72
N VAL A 394 -14.83 25.47 -16.09
CA VAL A 394 -14.36 24.08 -16.12
C VAL A 394 -13.20 23.91 -17.11
N ASP A 395 -13.33 24.40 -18.34
CA ASP A 395 -12.29 24.29 -19.37
C ASP A 395 -10.99 24.99 -18.91
N ALA A 396 -11.10 26.18 -18.31
CA ALA A 396 -9.95 26.92 -17.79
C ALA A 396 -9.24 26.19 -16.64
N ALA A 397 -9.99 25.65 -15.67
CA ALA A 397 -9.43 24.94 -14.53
C ALA A 397 -8.77 23.61 -14.95
N VAL A 398 -9.37 22.88 -15.88
CA VAL A 398 -8.77 21.66 -16.45
C VAL A 398 -7.49 21.99 -17.22
N GLN A 399 -7.48 23.08 -18.00
CA GLN A 399 -6.28 23.51 -18.71
C GLN A 399 -5.14 23.86 -17.75
N GLU A 400 -5.45 24.48 -16.60
CA GLU A 400 -4.43 24.76 -15.57
C GLU A 400 -3.77 23.48 -15.02
N VAL A 401 -4.55 22.41 -14.80
CA VAL A 401 -4.00 21.10 -14.39
C VAL A 401 -3.08 20.54 -15.47
N VAL A 402 -3.47 20.67 -16.74
CA VAL A 402 -2.67 20.21 -17.88
C VAL A 402 -1.38 21.03 -18.01
N ASP A 403 -1.44 22.35 -17.84
CA ASP A 403 -0.26 23.20 -17.92
C ASP A 403 0.75 22.87 -16.83
N ARG A 404 0.27 22.49 -15.64
CA ARG A 404 1.13 22.12 -14.49
C ARG A 404 1.71 20.72 -14.58
N HIS A 405 0.94 19.75 -15.06
CA HIS A 405 1.30 18.34 -14.93
C HIS A 405 1.44 17.60 -16.27
N ASN A 406 1.03 18.24 -17.38
CA ASN A 406 1.06 17.71 -18.74
C ASN A 406 0.30 16.38 -18.93
N ARG A 407 -0.58 16.02 -17.98
CA ARG A 407 -1.37 14.77 -18.00
C ARG A 407 -2.59 14.88 -17.11
N ILE A 408 -3.60 14.06 -17.42
CA ILE A 408 -4.78 13.82 -16.57
C ILE A 408 -5.12 12.34 -16.73
N ASP A 409 -4.97 11.58 -15.65
CA ASP A 409 -5.22 10.14 -15.61
C ASP A 409 -6.63 9.81 -15.12
N VAL A 410 -7.12 10.57 -14.13
CA VAL A 410 -8.38 10.26 -13.44
C VAL A 410 -9.27 11.50 -13.32
N LEU A 411 -10.57 11.33 -13.59
CA LEU A 411 -11.61 12.28 -13.20
C LEU A 411 -12.59 11.60 -12.26
N VAL A 412 -12.77 12.13 -11.06
CA VAL A 412 -13.89 11.81 -10.18
C VAL A 412 -14.83 13.01 -10.13
N HIS A 413 -15.98 12.89 -10.81
CA HIS A 413 -17.00 13.93 -10.78
C HIS A 413 -17.98 13.68 -9.64
N ALA A 414 -17.69 14.23 -8.46
CA ALA A 414 -18.54 14.16 -7.28
C ALA A 414 -19.29 15.46 -6.95
N ALA A 415 -19.11 16.53 -7.72
CA ALA A 415 -19.92 17.74 -7.57
C ALA A 415 -21.38 17.41 -7.87
N GLY A 416 -22.27 17.90 -7.02
CA GLY A 416 -23.69 17.58 -7.15
C GLY A 416 -24.51 18.26 -6.07
N VAL A 417 -25.80 18.41 -6.37
CA VAL A 417 -26.80 18.90 -5.43
C VAL A 417 -27.97 17.94 -5.39
N ASP A 418 -28.64 17.90 -4.25
CA ASP A 418 -29.97 17.34 -4.13
C ASP A 418 -31.02 18.46 -4.26
N VAL A 419 -32.17 18.28 -3.64
CA VAL A 419 -33.24 19.28 -3.61
C VAL A 419 -33.03 20.23 -2.43
N GLY A 420 -33.42 21.50 -2.57
CA GLY A 420 -33.26 22.50 -1.49
C GLY A 420 -33.98 22.11 -0.19
N GLU A 421 -33.54 22.64 0.95
CA GLU A 421 -34.09 22.30 2.28
C GLU A 421 -35.60 22.52 2.39
N ALA A 422 -36.11 23.63 1.86
CA ALA A 422 -37.55 23.89 1.81
C ALA A 422 -38.30 22.79 1.03
N TRP A 423 -37.71 22.30 -0.06
CA TRP A 423 -38.29 21.20 -0.83
C TRP A 423 -38.21 19.87 -0.07
N LYS A 424 -37.10 19.58 0.61
CA LYS A 424 -36.96 18.39 1.48
C LYS A 424 -38.04 18.37 2.57
N GLN A 425 -38.32 19.52 3.18
CA GLN A 425 -39.37 19.65 4.18
C GLN A 425 -40.75 19.36 3.57
N ARG A 426 -41.06 19.93 2.39
CA ARG A 426 -42.31 19.64 1.67
C ARG A 426 -42.48 18.16 1.33
N VAL A 427 -41.41 17.48 0.90
CA VAL A 427 -41.42 16.03 0.65
C VAL A 427 -41.73 15.26 1.93
N PHE A 428 -41.09 15.63 3.04
CA PHE A 428 -41.34 15.02 4.33
C PHE A 428 -42.79 15.22 4.79
N ASP A 429 -43.29 16.45 4.78
CA ASP A 429 -44.65 16.79 5.23
C ASP A 429 -45.71 16.04 4.40
N ALA A 430 -45.55 16.00 3.08
CA ALA A 430 -46.46 15.26 2.20
C ALA A 430 -46.39 13.74 2.45
N THR A 431 -45.21 13.20 2.73
CA THR A 431 -45.04 11.77 3.05
C THR A 431 -45.68 11.42 4.40
N VAL A 432 -45.55 12.30 5.41
CA VAL A 432 -46.21 12.15 6.71
C VAL A 432 -47.73 12.20 6.55
N ALA A 433 -48.25 13.14 5.76
CA ALA A 433 -49.69 13.24 5.48
C ALA A 433 -50.23 11.97 4.81
N GLN A 434 -49.52 11.40 3.83
CA GLN A 434 -49.89 10.11 3.24
C GLN A 434 -49.86 8.96 4.27
N GLY A 435 -48.84 8.93 5.14
CA GLY A 435 -48.74 7.95 6.22
C GLY A 435 -49.92 8.03 7.19
N ALA A 436 -50.32 9.24 7.57
CA ALA A 436 -51.48 9.48 8.43
C ALA A 436 -52.80 9.05 7.74
N ALA A 437 -52.98 9.38 6.46
CA ALA A 437 -54.15 8.96 5.69
C ALA A 437 -54.25 7.42 5.59
N ARG A 438 -53.13 6.74 5.35
CA ARG A 438 -53.04 5.27 5.36
C ARG A 438 -53.44 4.68 6.71
N ALA A 439 -52.88 5.20 7.80
CA ALA A 439 -53.20 4.72 9.15
C ALA A 439 -54.67 4.94 9.52
N ALA A 440 -55.28 6.01 9.01
CA ALA A 440 -56.69 6.34 9.20
C ALA A 440 -57.65 5.58 8.25
N GLY A 441 -57.14 4.74 7.33
CA GLY A 441 -57.96 4.06 6.31
C GLY A 441 -58.67 5.02 5.36
N SER A 442 -58.18 6.25 5.23
CA SER A 442 -58.75 7.31 4.39
C SER A 442 -58.14 7.28 2.99
N GLU A 443 -58.74 8.02 2.04
CA GLU A 443 -58.17 8.20 0.71
C GLU A 443 -56.74 8.76 0.80
N ILE A 444 -55.80 8.11 0.11
CA ILE A 444 -54.38 8.47 0.15
C ILE A 444 -54.16 9.54 -0.94
N PRO A 445 -53.89 10.80 -0.58
CA PRO A 445 -53.67 11.83 -1.58
C PRO A 445 -52.37 11.59 -2.35
N SER A 446 -52.29 12.03 -3.60
CA SER A 446 -50.99 12.20 -4.29
C SER A 446 -50.11 13.15 -3.47
N LEU A 447 -48.79 13.04 -3.58
CA LEU A 447 -47.89 14.04 -2.99
C LEU A 447 -48.09 15.42 -3.62
N GLY A 448 -48.53 15.51 -4.89
CA GLY A 448 -48.80 16.77 -5.60
C GLY A 448 -47.57 17.67 -5.82
N LEU A 449 -46.37 17.20 -5.45
CA LEU A 449 -45.17 18.04 -5.44
C LEU A 449 -44.70 18.37 -6.85
N SER A 450 -44.79 17.45 -7.80
CA SER A 450 -44.34 17.68 -9.18
C SER A 450 -45.11 18.81 -9.88
N GLU A 451 -46.38 19.03 -9.52
CA GLU A 451 -47.25 20.07 -10.12
C GLU A 451 -46.83 21.50 -9.72
N THR A 452 -46.03 21.61 -8.67
CA THR A 452 -45.61 22.89 -8.08
C THR A 452 -44.09 23.04 -8.07
N LEU A 453 -43.39 22.15 -8.77
CA LEU A 453 -41.96 22.28 -9.01
C LEU A 453 -41.78 23.35 -10.10
N ASP A 454 -41.17 24.46 -9.74
CA ASP A 454 -40.89 25.51 -10.70
C ASP A 454 -39.74 25.12 -11.65
N ASP A 455 -39.73 25.78 -12.81
CA ASP A 455 -38.74 25.52 -13.86
C ASP A 455 -37.31 25.80 -13.38
N ASP A 456 -37.10 26.75 -12.48
CA ASP A 456 -35.77 27.15 -12.04
C ASP A 456 -35.16 26.11 -11.09
N ALA A 457 -35.98 25.53 -10.19
CA ALA A 457 -35.60 24.39 -9.37
C ALA A 457 -35.28 23.16 -10.21
N TRP A 458 -36.06 22.91 -11.27
CA TRP A 458 -35.75 21.87 -12.25
C TRP A 458 -34.40 22.13 -12.94
N ARG A 459 -34.24 23.30 -13.56
CA ARG A 459 -33.03 23.68 -14.32
C ARG A 459 -31.79 23.69 -13.43
N ARG A 460 -31.89 24.16 -12.19
CA ARG A 460 -30.78 24.18 -11.22
C ARG A 460 -30.19 22.78 -11.01
N VAL A 461 -31.04 21.80 -10.71
CA VAL A 461 -30.57 20.43 -10.42
C VAL A 461 -30.05 19.75 -11.68
N VAL A 462 -30.70 19.94 -12.83
CA VAL A 462 -30.20 19.40 -14.11
C VAL A 462 -28.86 20.03 -14.49
N ALA A 463 -28.72 21.35 -14.38
CA ALA A 463 -27.50 22.07 -14.72
C ALA A 463 -26.30 21.59 -13.88
N VAL A 464 -26.48 21.41 -12.58
CA VAL A 464 -25.39 20.94 -11.72
C VAL A 464 -25.10 19.46 -11.94
N ASN A 465 -26.12 18.61 -11.84
CA ASN A 465 -25.91 17.16 -11.77
C ASN A 465 -25.68 16.50 -13.14
N LEU A 466 -26.18 17.08 -14.23
CA LEU A 466 -26.09 16.49 -15.57
C LEU A 466 -25.22 17.32 -16.50
N ASP A 467 -25.52 18.62 -16.66
CA ASP A 467 -24.72 19.46 -17.55
C ASP A 467 -23.29 19.61 -17.02
N GLY A 468 -23.13 19.85 -15.71
CA GLY A 468 -21.81 19.92 -15.08
C GLY A 468 -21.01 18.61 -15.16
N THR A 469 -21.69 17.47 -15.06
CA THR A 469 -21.08 16.15 -15.31
C THR A 469 -20.53 16.08 -16.73
N PHE A 470 -21.36 16.45 -17.71
CA PHE A 470 -20.95 16.44 -19.12
C PHE A 470 -19.81 17.43 -19.40
N PHE A 471 -19.85 18.64 -18.86
CA PHE A 471 -18.79 19.64 -19.06
C PHE A 471 -17.44 19.17 -18.51
N CYS A 472 -17.43 18.59 -17.30
CA CYS A 472 -16.21 18.03 -16.71
C CYS A 472 -15.67 16.87 -17.55
N CYS A 473 -16.52 15.94 -18.00
CA CYS A 473 -16.10 14.85 -18.89
C CYS A 473 -15.51 15.41 -20.19
N ARG A 474 -16.21 16.33 -20.86
CA ARG A 474 -15.79 16.92 -22.14
C ARG A 474 -14.42 17.59 -22.02
N ALA A 475 -14.19 18.33 -20.94
CA ALA A 475 -12.95 19.04 -20.70
C ALA A 475 -11.75 18.07 -20.59
N VAL A 476 -11.87 16.96 -19.85
CA VAL A 476 -10.76 16.01 -19.67
C VAL A 476 -10.58 15.05 -20.87
N LEU A 477 -11.66 14.72 -21.58
CA LEU A 477 -11.65 13.70 -22.65
C LEU A 477 -10.67 14.06 -23.77
N SER A 478 -10.57 15.34 -24.16
CA SER A 478 -9.66 15.76 -25.22
C SER A 478 -8.18 15.43 -24.89
N HIS A 479 -7.81 15.50 -23.60
CA HIS A 479 -6.47 15.17 -23.12
C HIS A 479 -6.29 13.67 -22.97
N MET A 480 -7.28 12.95 -22.42
CA MET A 480 -7.22 11.50 -22.26
C MET A 480 -7.15 10.78 -23.62
N VAL A 481 -7.86 11.28 -24.65
CA VAL A 481 -7.81 10.71 -26.01
C VAL A 481 -6.41 10.83 -26.60
N ARG A 482 -5.72 11.95 -26.39
CA ARG A 482 -4.31 12.13 -26.81
C ARG A 482 -3.38 11.18 -26.04
N GLN A 483 -3.63 10.99 -24.75
CA GLN A 483 -2.87 10.06 -23.90
C GLN A 483 -3.14 8.58 -24.23
N ARG A 484 -4.31 8.29 -24.84
CA ARG A 484 -4.85 6.94 -25.05
C ARG A 484 -5.01 6.13 -23.76
N SER A 485 -5.29 6.84 -22.66
CA SER A 485 -5.52 6.28 -21.34
C SER A 485 -6.34 7.23 -20.49
N GLY A 486 -7.17 6.69 -19.61
CA GLY A 486 -7.85 7.47 -18.57
C GLY A 486 -8.93 6.69 -17.84
N SER A 487 -9.28 7.13 -16.63
CA SER A 487 -10.41 6.62 -15.87
C SER A 487 -11.34 7.75 -15.43
N ILE A 488 -12.62 7.65 -15.78
CA ILE A 488 -13.67 8.60 -15.40
C ILE A 488 -14.67 7.89 -14.49
N ILE A 489 -14.87 8.44 -13.29
CA ILE A 489 -15.80 7.95 -12.28
C ILE A 489 -16.86 9.03 -12.01
N LEU A 490 -18.12 8.71 -12.28
CA LEU A 490 -19.24 9.63 -12.15
C LEU A 490 -20.13 9.28 -10.95
N MET A 491 -20.53 10.28 -10.16
CA MET A 491 -21.44 10.06 -9.03
C MET A 491 -22.91 10.09 -9.48
N ALA A 492 -23.48 8.91 -9.64
CA ALA A 492 -24.91 8.69 -9.80
C ALA A 492 -25.61 8.65 -8.42
N SER A 493 -26.67 7.87 -8.28
CA SER A 493 -27.36 7.62 -7.01
C SER A 493 -28.27 6.40 -7.15
N ASN A 494 -28.46 5.63 -6.08
CA ASN A 494 -29.48 4.58 -6.08
C ASN A 494 -30.91 5.13 -6.34
N ALA A 495 -31.14 6.42 -6.05
CA ALA A 495 -32.37 7.14 -6.37
C ALA A 495 -32.70 7.14 -7.86
N ALA A 496 -31.68 7.08 -8.73
CA ALA A 496 -31.86 6.99 -10.18
C ALA A 496 -32.49 5.65 -10.62
N GLN A 497 -32.31 4.61 -9.81
CA GLN A 497 -32.76 3.25 -10.11
C GLN A 497 -34.09 2.92 -9.41
N LEU A 498 -34.27 3.40 -8.18
CA LEU A 498 -35.51 3.19 -7.41
C LEU A 498 -36.60 4.22 -7.72
N GLY A 499 -36.18 5.44 -8.07
CA GLY A 499 -37.03 6.62 -7.98
C GLY A 499 -37.22 7.10 -6.54
N ILE A 500 -37.55 8.38 -6.40
CA ILE A 500 -37.94 9.00 -5.13
C ILE A 500 -39.13 9.92 -5.40
N ALA A 501 -40.27 9.61 -4.79
CA ALA A 501 -41.47 10.40 -4.93
C ALA A 501 -41.23 11.83 -4.42
N GLY A 502 -41.67 12.83 -5.19
CA GLY A 502 -41.44 14.24 -4.88
C GLY A 502 -40.06 14.78 -5.29
N MET A 503 -39.16 13.98 -5.85
CA MET A 503 -37.84 14.45 -6.32
C MET A 503 -37.58 14.12 -7.81
N PRO A 504 -38.52 14.41 -8.74
CA PRO A 504 -38.41 13.97 -10.13
C PRO A 504 -37.18 14.54 -10.87
N HIS A 505 -36.82 15.78 -10.61
CA HIS A 505 -35.66 16.47 -11.20
C HIS A 505 -34.32 15.86 -10.74
N TYR A 506 -34.19 15.53 -9.44
CA TYR A 506 -33.01 14.83 -8.94
C TYR A 506 -32.88 13.44 -9.54
N VAL A 507 -33.96 12.64 -9.53
CA VAL A 507 -33.99 11.30 -10.13
C VAL A 507 -33.65 11.35 -11.62
N ALA A 508 -34.27 12.25 -12.38
CA ALA A 508 -33.99 12.43 -13.80
C ALA A 508 -32.52 12.79 -14.05
N SER A 509 -31.96 13.72 -13.26
CA SER A 509 -30.55 14.12 -13.41
C SER A 509 -29.58 12.96 -13.16
N LYS A 510 -29.79 12.15 -12.10
CA LYS A 510 -28.92 11.02 -11.77
C LYS A 510 -29.12 9.81 -12.68
N ALA A 511 -30.32 9.60 -13.22
CA ALA A 511 -30.56 8.63 -14.28
C ALA A 511 -29.86 9.05 -15.59
N GLY A 512 -29.85 10.35 -15.90
CA GLY A 512 -29.08 10.93 -16.98
C GLY A 512 -27.59 10.62 -16.86
N VAL A 513 -27.01 10.71 -15.66
CA VAL A 513 -25.60 10.34 -15.40
C VAL A 513 -25.34 8.87 -15.75
N ILE A 514 -26.22 7.94 -15.37
CA ILE A 514 -26.07 6.51 -15.74
C ILE A 514 -26.09 6.32 -17.27
N GLY A 515 -26.99 7.03 -17.97
CA GLY A 515 -27.05 7.02 -19.42
C GLY A 515 -25.76 7.57 -20.05
N LEU A 516 -25.27 8.70 -19.55
CA LEU A 516 -24.04 9.35 -19.98
C LEU A 516 -22.82 8.44 -19.80
N THR A 517 -22.70 7.78 -18.64
CA THR A 517 -21.64 6.80 -18.36
C THR A 517 -21.54 5.76 -19.47
N ARG A 518 -22.67 5.15 -19.84
CA ARG A 518 -22.71 4.09 -20.88
C ARG A 518 -22.38 4.62 -22.26
N ALA A 519 -22.86 5.83 -22.59
CA ALA A 519 -22.59 6.46 -23.87
C ALA A 519 -21.08 6.73 -24.03
N LEU A 520 -20.48 7.42 -23.07
CA LEU A 520 -19.06 7.75 -23.09
C LEU A 520 -18.17 6.50 -23.00
N ALA A 521 -18.54 5.52 -22.17
CA ALA A 521 -17.79 4.26 -22.07
C ALA A 521 -17.70 3.55 -23.43
N ARG A 522 -18.82 3.45 -24.16
CA ARG A 522 -18.85 2.83 -25.49
C ARG A 522 -18.02 3.59 -26.52
N GLU A 523 -18.03 4.92 -26.44
CA GLU A 523 -17.31 5.79 -27.38
C GLU A 523 -15.79 5.74 -27.17
N TYR A 524 -15.33 5.79 -25.92
CA TYR A 524 -13.91 6.02 -25.59
C TYR A 524 -13.13 4.77 -25.16
N ALA A 525 -13.78 3.62 -24.92
CA ALA A 525 -13.08 2.37 -24.60
C ALA A 525 -12.03 1.94 -25.66
N PRO A 526 -12.27 2.08 -26.99
CA PRO A 526 -11.28 1.70 -28.00
C PRO A 526 -9.97 2.50 -27.94
N VAL A 527 -9.95 3.63 -27.24
CA VAL A 527 -8.76 4.46 -27.01
C VAL A 527 -8.26 4.38 -25.56
N GLY A 528 -8.61 3.32 -24.83
CA GLY A 528 -8.04 3.03 -23.51
C GLY A 528 -8.64 3.84 -22.36
N ILE A 529 -9.79 4.49 -22.57
CA ILE A 529 -10.45 5.29 -21.53
C ILE A 529 -11.62 4.50 -20.96
N ARG A 530 -11.62 4.33 -19.64
CA ARG A 530 -12.69 3.66 -18.89
C ARG A 530 -13.62 4.71 -18.30
N VAL A 531 -14.93 4.51 -18.43
CA VAL A 531 -15.95 5.39 -17.83
C VAL A 531 -16.91 4.53 -17.03
N ASN A 532 -17.03 4.78 -15.74
CA ASN A 532 -17.90 4.05 -14.82
C ASN A 532 -18.66 5.02 -13.91
N ALA A 533 -19.74 4.54 -13.30
CA ALA A 533 -20.49 5.28 -12.29
C ALA A 533 -20.49 4.55 -10.96
N ILE A 534 -20.60 5.33 -9.88
CA ILE A 534 -20.94 4.83 -8.55
C ILE A 534 -22.34 5.31 -8.23
N ALA A 535 -23.20 4.43 -7.73
CA ALA A 535 -24.55 4.73 -7.26
C ALA A 535 -24.64 4.54 -5.74
N PRO A 536 -24.34 5.57 -4.93
CA PRO A 536 -24.43 5.48 -3.48
C PRO A 536 -25.88 5.38 -2.98
N GLY A 537 -26.05 4.74 -1.83
CA GLY A 537 -27.23 4.88 -0.96
C GLY A 537 -27.11 6.08 -0.02
N GLY A 538 -27.69 5.98 1.19
CA GLY A 538 -27.49 7.00 2.21
C GLY A 538 -26.02 7.08 2.62
N VAL A 539 -25.43 8.29 2.57
CA VAL A 539 -24.04 8.56 2.96
C VAL A 539 -24.00 9.75 3.91
N ASP A 540 -23.28 9.64 5.02
CA ASP A 540 -23.14 10.70 6.01
C ASP A 540 -22.30 11.88 5.45
N THR A 541 -22.97 12.83 4.82
CA THR A 541 -22.37 14.01 4.16
C THR A 541 -23.11 15.28 4.58
N PRO A 542 -22.51 16.47 4.41
CA PRO A 542 -23.21 17.74 4.65
C PRO A 542 -24.53 17.84 3.88
N MET A 543 -24.59 17.35 2.64
CA MET A 543 -25.81 17.29 1.84
C MET A 543 -26.91 16.44 2.51
N PHE A 544 -26.54 15.27 3.01
CA PHE A 544 -27.46 14.36 3.70
C PHE A 544 -27.96 14.92 5.04
N ARG A 545 -27.07 15.56 5.82
CA ARG A 545 -27.38 16.16 7.13
C ARG A 545 -28.37 17.33 7.07
N ARG A 546 -28.71 17.82 5.87
CA ARG A 546 -29.76 18.84 5.64
C ARG A 546 -31.17 18.25 5.48
N HIS A 547 -31.34 16.93 5.53
CA HIS A 547 -32.67 16.32 5.59
C HIS A 547 -33.35 16.57 6.95
N PRO A 548 -34.68 16.55 7.05
CA PRO A 548 -35.36 16.63 8.34
C PRO A 548 -34.88 15.53 9.30
N GLU A 549 -34.71 15.86 10.59
CA GLU A 549 -34.14 14.95 11.61
C GLU A 549 -34.80 13.56 11.65
N PRO A 550 -36.14 13.42 11.50
CA PRO A 550 -36.76 12.09 11.43
C PRO A 550 -36.29 11.25 10.23
N VAL A 551 -36.02 11.89 9.08
CA VAL A 551 -35.49 11.21 7.89
C VAL A 551 -34.07 10.75 8.14
N GLN A 552 -33.24 11.57 8.78
CA GLN A 552 -31.86 11.20 9.14
C GLN A 552 -31.84 9.98 10.07
N ARG A 553 -32.67 9.97 11.12
CA ARG A 553 -32.78 8.82 12.05
C ARG A 553 -33.32 7.55 11.39
N GLY A 554 -34.25 7.70 10.45
CA GLY A 554 -34.86 6.57 9.74
C GLY A 554 -34.01 6.01 8.59
N ALA A 555 -32.95 6.70 8.19
CA ALA A 555 -32.15 6.36 7.01
C ALA A 555 -31.56 4.95 7.05
N ALA A 556 -31.06 4.56 8.22
CA ALA A 556 -30.52 3.23 8.50
C ALA A 556 -31.51 2.10 8.16
N GLY A 557 -32.82 2.34 8.30
CA GLY A 557 -33.86 1.35 8.02
C GLY A 557 -34.04 1.01 6.53
N HIS A 558 -33.47 1.78 5.61
CA HIS A 558 -33.52 1.51 4.17
C HIS A 558 -32.37 0.62 3.68
N SER A 559 -31.49 0.19 4.59
CA SER A 559 -30.37 -0.69 4.29
C SER A 559 -30.47 -1.93 5.19
N PRO A 560 -30.37 -3.14 4.63
CA PRO A 560 -30.23 -4.37 5.40
C PRO A 560 -29.04 -4.37 6.37
N LEU A 561 -28.03 -3.52 6.14
CA LEU A 561 -26.91 -3.34 7.06
C LEU A 561 -27.27 -2.50 8.30
N GLY A 562 -28.47 -1.92 8.36
CA GLY A 562 -28.93 -1.14 9.52
C GLY A 562 -28.14 0.14 9.77
N ARG A 563 -27.43 0.67 8.76
CA ARG A 563 -26.65 1.92 8.83
C ARG A 563 -26.54 2.60 7.47
N ILE A 564 -26.18 3.88 7.49
CA ILE A 564 -25.72 4.60 6.29
C ILE A 564 -24.21 4.44 6.11
N ALA A 565 -23.71 4.70 4.90
CA ALA A 565 -22.29 4.65 4.60
C ALA A 565 -21.56 5.91 5.08
N SER A 566 -20.27 5.76 5.38
CA SER A 566 -19.31 6.86 5.49
C SER A 566 -18.84 7.32 4.10
N PRO A 567 -18.39 8.59 3.94
CA PRO A 567 -17.76 9.04 2.70
C PRO A 567 -16.57 8.18 2.26
N ASP A 568 -15.76 7.68 3.20
CA ASP A 568 -14.60 6.83 2.95
C ASP A 568 -14.96 5.50 2.28
N GLU A 569 -16.13 4.94 2.58
CA GLU A 569 -16.61 3.72 1.91
C GLU A 569 -16.89 3.96 0.42
N ILE A 570 -17.36 5.15 0.05
CA ILE A 570 -17.55 5.52 -1.37
C ILE A 570 -16.19 5.80 -2.03
N ALA A 571 -15.30 6.50 -1.33
CA ALA A 571 -13.95 6.82 -1.80
C ALA A 571 -13.14 5.55 -2.14
N ARG A 572 -13.25 4.48 -1.34
CA ARG A 572 -12.60 3.19 -1.61
C ARG A 572 -13.05 2.54 -2.92
N VAL A 573 -14.32 2.68 -3.29
CA VAL A 573 -14.82 2.18 -4.58
C VAL A 573 -14.32 3.08 -5.72
N ALA A 574 -14.26 4.40 -5.51
CA ALA A 574 -13.66 5.31 -6.48
C ALA A 574 -12.17 4.99 -6.73
N LEU A 575 -11.41 4.66 -5.68
CA LEU A 575 -10.00 4.23 -5.78
C LEU A 575 -9.86 2.96 -6.61
N PHE A 576 -10.66 1.93 -6.30
CA PHE A 576 -10.67 0.69 -7.08
C PHE A 576 -10.99 0.95 -8.56
N LEU A 577 -12.01 1.77 -8.86
CA LEU A 577 -12.36 2.10 -10.24
C LEU A 577 -11.29 2.96 -10.94
N ALA A 578 -10.54 3.77 -10.20
CA ALA A 578 -9.44 4.58 -10.72
C ALA A 578 -8.18 3.75 -11.02
N SER A 579 -7.91 2.70 -10.24
CA SER A 579 -6.71 1.87 -10.38
C SER A 579 -6.82 0.83 -11.51
N ASP A 580 -5.69 0.15 -11.77
CA ASP A 580 -5.60 -0.94 -12.73
C ASP A 580 -6.34 -2.21 -12.26
N ASP A 581 -6.72 -2.29 -10.97
CA ASP A 581 -7.57 -3.35 -10.42
C ASP A 581 -8.93 -3.43 -11.15
N ALA A 582 -9.42 -2.31 -11.69
CA ALA A 582 -10.66 -2.21 -12.45
C ALA A 582 -10.42 -2.10 -13.98
N SER A 583 -9.26 -2.53 -14.47
CA SER A 583 -8.87 -2.44 -15.89
C SER A 583 -9.86 -3.10 -16.87
N TYR A 584 -10.66 -4.07 -16.39
CA TYR A 584 -11.68 -4.76 -17.20
C TYR A 584 -13.14 -4.33 -16.88
N ILE A 585 -13.34 -3.23 -16.16
CA ILE A 585 -14.68 -2.69 -15.83
C ILE A 585 -14.91 -1.40 -16.62
N VAL A 586 -15.91 -1.42 -17.51
CA VAL A 586 -16.23 -0.31 -18.41
C VAL A 586 -17.75 -0.17 -18.61
N GLY A 587 -18.26 1.04 -18.42
CA GLY A 587 -19.67 1.38 -18.62
C GLY A 587 -20.60 0.93 -17.49
N ASP A 588 -20.05 0.47 -16.38
CA ASP A 588 -20.82 -0.10 -15.28
C ASP A 588 -21.33 0.97 -14.30
N THR A 589 -22.37 0.63 -13.53
CA THR A 589 -22.87 1.41 -12.40
C THR A 589 -22.76 0.57 -11.14
N VAL A 590 -21.70 0.81 -10.36
CA VAL A 590 -21.42 0.09 -9.13
C VAL A 590 -22.33 0.59 -8.02
N ASN A 591 -23.20 -0.29 -7.51
CA ASN A 591 -24.14 0.04 -6.45
C ASN A 591 -23.47 -0.03 -5.08
N VAL A 592 -23.36 1.10 -4.38
CA VAL A 592 -22.78 1.20 -3.04
C VAL A 592 -23.84 1.70 -2.07
N ASN A 593 -24.88 0.88 -1.89
CA ASN A 593 -26.13 1.28 -1.24
C ASN A 593 -26.49 0.45 -0.01
N GLY A 594 -25.57 -0.36 0.50
CA GLY A 594 -25.80 -1.20 1.68
C GLY A 594 -26.94 -2.21 1.52
N GLY A 595 -27.29 -2.59 0.29
CA GLY A 595 -28.32 -3.59 0.01
C GLY A 595 -29.74 -3.04 -0.15
N THR A 596 -29.94 -1.73 -0.36
CA THR A 596 -31.30 -1.14 -0.48
C THR A 596 -32.20 -1.83 -1.51
N PHE A 597 -31.67 -2.43 -2.58
CA PHE A 597 -32.48 -3.08 -3.61
C PHE A 597 -33.03 -4.46 -3.21
N ILE A 598 -32.56 -5.02 -2.10
CA ILE A 598 -32.98 -6.32 -1.57
C ILE A 598 -33.60 -6.18 -0.17
N ALA A 599 -33.88 -4.95 0.25
CA ALA A 599 -34.35 -4.58 1.58
C ALA A 599 -35.85 -4.80 1.77
#